data_AF-A0A509LI63-F1
#
_entry.id   AF-A0A509LI63-F1
#
_cell.length_a   1.000
_cell.length_b   1.000
_cell.length_c   1.000
_cell.angle_alpha   90.00
_cell.angle_beta   90.00
_cell.angle_gamma   90.00
#
_symmetry.space_group_name_H-M   'P 1'
#
loop_
_entity.id
_entity.type
_entity.pdbx_description
1 polymer ?
#
loop_
_entity_poly.entity_id
_entity_poly.type
_entity_poly.pdbx_seq_one_letter_code
_entity_poly.pdbx_strand_id
1 'polypeptide(L)'
;MKTIGLIGGMSWESTAHYYTELNRGINSALGGLHSAQILLYSVDFGPIEKLMTKEDWNSIEDIMADAARKVEKGGADFLLICTNTMHKLTDTVEKAVNIPLLHIADATAQVLVHDKIKKIGLLGTAYTMEQAFYKDHLISKFDLDVITPEKEDRKIIHDIIFNE
;
A
#
# COMPACT_ATOMS: atom_id res chain seq x y z
N MET A 1 3.61 22.15 -5.57
CA MET A 1 3.17 20.93 -4.86
C MET A 1 4.39 20.03 -4.67
N LYS A 2 4.38 19.10 -3.72
CA LYS A 2 5.42 18.07 -3.63
C LYS A 2 5.17 16.99 -4.70
N THR A 3 6.22 16.35 -5.19
CA THR A 3 6.17 15.21 -6.12
C THR A 3 6.04 13.92 -5.34
N ILE A 4 5.01 13.12 -5.62
CA ILE A 4 4.81 11.82 -4.97
C ILE A 4 5.48 10.70 -5.78
N GLY A 5 6.21 9.82 -5.10
CA GLY A 5 6.70 8.56 -5.64
C GLY A 5 5.73 7.42 -5.35
N LEU A 6 5.24 6.75 -6.39
CA LEU A 6 4.36 5.59 -6.29
C LEU A 6 5.13 4.33 -6.65
N ILE A 7 5.07 3.33 -5.77
CA ILE A 7 5.47 1.95 -6.09
C ILE A 7 4.18 1.17 -6.31
N GLY A 8 3.86 0.88 -7.57
CA GLY A 8 2.61 0.24 -7.98
C GLY A 8 2.83 -1.00 -8.85
N GLY A 9 1.77 -1.44 -9.52
CA GLY A 9 1.77 -2.66 -10.33
C GLY A 9 1.45 -3.93 -9.53
N MET A 10 0.82 -3.85 -8.35
CA MET A 10 0.55 -5.01 -7.47
C MET A 10 -0.92 -5.06 -6.98
N SER A 11 -1.92 -4.99 -7.86
CA SER A 11 -1.84 -5.08 -9.33
C SER A 11 -1.83 -3.70 -10.02
N TRP A 12 -1.68 -3.67 -11.35
CA TRP A 12 -1.69 -2.43 -12.13
C TRP A 12 -3.09 -1.80 -12.19
N GLU A 13 -4.15 -2.60 -12.17
CA GLU A 13 -5.54 -2.15 -12.14
C GLU A 13 -5.79 -1.25 -10.92
N SER A 14 -5.34 -1.69 -9.74
CA SER A 14 -5.43 -0.89 -8.51
C SER A 14 -4.57 0.37 -8.56
N THR A 15 -3.42 0.32 -9.22
CA THR A 15 -2.50 1.46 -9.36
C THR A 15 -3.09 2.56 -10.24
N ALA A 16 -3.84 2.20 -11.29
CA ALA A 16 -4.56 3.16 -12.13
C ALA A 16 -5.56 3.99 -11.31
N HIS A 17 -6.17 3.38 -10.28
CA HIS A 17 -7.05 4.10 -9.37
C HIS A 17 -6.31 5.15 -8.54
N TYR A 18 -5.14 4.81 -7.95
CA TYR A 18 -4.30 5.79 -7.25
C TYR A 18 -3.94 6.99 -8.12
N TYR A 19 -3.48 6.75 -9.36
CA TYR A 19 -3.16 7.83 -10.29
C TYR A 19 -4.37 8.74 -10.55
N THR A 20 -5.54 8.13 -10.78
CA THR A 20 -6.79 8.86 -11.06
C THR A 20 -7.20 9.73 -9.88
N GLU A 21 -7.25 9.17 -8.68
CA GLU A 21 -7.71 9.88 -7.48
C GLU A 21 -6.75 10.98 -7.03
N LEU A 22 -5.43 10.77 -7.16
CA LEU A 22 -4.44 11.81 -6.89
C LEU A 22 -4.62 13.01 -7.83
N ASN A 23 -4.80 12.78 -9.13
CA ASN A 23 -5.03 13.85 -10.09
C ASN A 23 -6.37 14.56 -9.84
N ARG A 24 -7.44 13.82 -9.54
CA ARG A 24 -8.74 14.40 -9.15
C ARG A 24 -8.61 15.26 -7.90
N GLY A 25 -7.91 14.78 -6.88
CA GLY A 25 -7.67 15.52 -5.64
C GLY A 25 -6.95 16.85 -5.87
N ILE A 26 -5.87 16.84 -6.68
CA ILE A 26 -5.14 18.06 -7.02
C ILE A 26 -6.00 19.02 -7.86
N ASN A 27 -6.72 18.50 -8.86
CA ASN A 27 -7.61 19.34 -9.68
C ASN A 27 -8.74 19.96 -8.85
N SER A 28 -9.33 19.19 -7.93
CA SER A 28 -10.36 19.70 -7.01
C SER A 28 -9.82 20.79 -6.08
N ALA A 29 -8.55 20.69 -5.65
CA ALA A 29 -7.95 21.64 -4.72
C ALA A 29 -7.46 22.93 -5.40
N LEU A 30 -6.94 22.83 -6.63
CA LEU A 30 -6.28 23.95 -7.32
C LEU A 30 -7.05 24.48 -8.55
N GLY A 31 -8.01 23.73 -9.06
CA GLY A 31 -8.83 24.08 -10.22
C GLY A 31 -8.09 24.09 -11.56
N GLY A 32 -8.79 24.53 -12.62
CA GLY A 32 -8.23 24.71 -13.95
C GLY A 32 -7.65 23.41 -14.55
N LEU A 33 -6.45 23.52 -15.11
CA LEU A 33 -5.71 22.39 -15.71
C LEU A 33 -4.64 21.82 -14.76
N HIS A 34 -4.75 22.05 -13.46
CA HIS A 34 -3.81 21.48 -12.49
C HIS A 34 -3.97 19.96 -12.38
N SER A 35 -2.84 19.27 -12.31
CA SER A 35 -2.70 17.82 -12.15
C SER A 35 -1.59 17.51 -11.14
N ALA A 36 -1.56 16.29 -10.62
CA ALA A 36 -0.55 15.87 -9.64
C ALA A 36 0.83 15.67 -10.29
N GLN A 37 1.89 16.00 -9.56
CA GLN A 37 3.26 15.63 -9.92
C GLN A 37 3.58 14.23 -9.36
N ILE A 38 3.69 13.23 -10.23
CA ILE A 38 3.77 11.81 -9.87
C ILE A 38 4.97 11.16 -10.58
N LEU A 39 5.75 10.39 -9.82
CA LEU A 39 6.71 9.42 -10.33
C LEU A 39 6.19 8.02 -10.01
N LEU A 40 5.79 7.26 -11.02
CA LEU A 40 5.29 5.91 -10.84
C LEU A 40 6.33 4.89 -11.31
N TYR A 41 6.77 4.04 -10.39
CA TYR A 41 7.44 2.79 -10.74
C TYR A 41 6.44 1.64 -10.63
N SER A 42 6.02 1.11 -11.79
CA SER A 42 5.12 -0.04 -11.86
C SER A 42 5.94 -1.30 -12.05
N VAL A 43 5.90 -2.20 -11.07
CA VAL A 43 6.57 -3.50 -11.15
C VAL A 43 5.83 -4.45 -12.10
N ASP A 44 6.51 -5.51 -12.53
CA ASP A 44 5.85 -6.70 -13.10
C ASP A 44 5.37 -7.58 -11.95
N PHE A 45 4.05 -7.77 -11.82
CA PHE A 45 3.47 -8.50 -10.70
C PHE A 45 3.68 -10.01 -10.80
N GLY A 46 3.76 -10.58 -12.00
CA GLY A 46 3.81 -12.02 -12.20
C GLY A 46 4.99 -12.69 -11.48
N PRO A 47 6.22 -12.17 -11.58
CA PRO A 47 7.35 -12.66 -10.79
C PRO A 47 7.17 -12.48 -9.28
N ILE A 48 6.60 -11.35 -8.83
CA ILE A 48 6.41 -11.07 -7.41
C ILE A 48 5.39 -12.03 -6.78
N GLU A 49 4.26 -12.29 -7.44
CA GLU A 49 3.26 -13.27 -6.98
C GLU A 49 3.91 -14.65 -6.82
N LYS A 50 4.70 -15.10 -7.79
CA LYS A 50 5.41 -16.38 -7.70
C LYS A 50 6.39 -16.44 -6.52
N LEU A 51 7.04 -15.32 -6.19
CA LEU A 51 7.92 -15.22 -5.02
C LEU A 51 7.10 -15.25 -3.72
N MET A 52 5.94 -14.58 -3.68
CA MET A 52 5.03 -14.61 -2.53
C MET A 52 4.55 -16.03 -2.25
N THR A 53 4.15 -16.77 -3.29
CA THR A 53 3.71 -18.17 -3.21
C THR A 53 4.83 -19.10 -2.75
N LYS A 54 6.09 -18.78 -3.05
CA LYS A 54 7.28 -19.50 -2.56
C LYS A 54 7.79 -19.02 -1.20
N GLU A 55 7.14 -18.02 -0.61
CA GLU A 55 7.60 -17.33 0.60
C GLU A 55 9.01 -16.74 0.51
N ASP A 56 9.49 -16.43 -0.69
CA ASP A 56 10.80 -15.81 -0.92
C ASP A 56 10.72 -14.29 -0.78
N TRP A 57 10.51 -13.85 0.47
CA TRP A 57 10.38 -12.44 0.82
C TRP A 57 11.68 -11.65 0.63
N ASN A 58 12.84 -12.28 0.77
CA ASN A 58 14.14 -11.63 0.56
C ASN A 58 14.27 -11.10 -0.87
N SER A 59 13.88 -11.90 -1.86
CA SER A 59 13.87 -11.46 -3.26
C SER A 59 12.88 -10.31 -3.51
N ILE A 60 11.74 -10.31 -2.81
CA ILE A 60 10.74 -9.22 -2.91
C ILE A 60 11.26 -7.95 -2.24
N GLU A 61 11.97 -8.06 -1.12
CA GLU A 61 12.64 -6.96 -0.43
C GLU A 61 13.59 -6.20 -1.34
N ASP A 62 14.44 -6.92 -2.08
CA ASP A 62 15.37 -6.32 -3.05
C ASP A 62 14.63 -5.55 -4.16
N ILE A 63 13.55 -6.13 -4.69
CA ILE A 63 12.71 -5.50 -5.72
C ILE A 63 12.06 -4.21 -5.19
N MET A 64 11.47 -4.26 -3.99
CA MET A 64 10.77 -3.12 -3.39
C MET A 64 11.74 -2.00 -3.00
N ALA A 65 12.91 -2.35 -2.44
CA ALA A 65 13.96 -1.39 -2.12
C ALA A 65 14.50 -0.70 -3.37
N ASP A 66 14.70 -1.44 -4.46
CA ASP A 66 15.13 -0.87 -5.74
C ASP A 66 14.08 0.05 -6.37
N ALA A 67 12.81 -0.35 -6.33
CA ALA A 67 11.69 0.48 -6.77
C ALA A 67 11.65 1.82 -6.01
N ALA A 68 11.81 1.78 -4.69
CA ALA A 68 11.86 2.97 -3.84
C ALA A 68 13.01 3.91 -4.22
N ARG A 69 14.23 3.37 -4.37
CA ARG A 69 15.40 4.15 -4.82
C ARG A 69 15.20 4.78 -6.20
N LYS A 70 14.54 4.08 -7.12
CA LYS A 70 14.28 4.59 -8.47
C LYS A 70 13.36 5.81 -8.46
N VAL A 71 12.29 5.78 -7.67
CA VAL A 71 11.39 6.95 -7.59
C VAL A 71 12.02 8.10 -6.79
N GLU A 72 12.81 7.82 -5.74
CA GLU A 72 13.59 8.86 -5.03
C GLU A 72 14.60 9.52 -5.98
N LYS A 73 15.38 8.74 -6.72
CA LYS A 73 16.33 9.24 -7.72
C LYS A 73 15.63 10.02 -8.84
N GLY A 74 14.37 9.71 -9.12
CA GLY A 74 13.53 10.46 -10.05
C GLY A 74 13.11 11.85 -9.55
N GLY A 75 13.32 12.16 -8.26
CA GLY A 75 12.95 13.43 -7.64
C GLY A 75 11.66 13.40 -6.83
N ALA A 76 11.24 12.22 -6.35
CA ALA A 76 10.11 12.14 -5.42
C ALA A 76 10.46 12.80 -4.08
N ASP A 77 9.51 13.55 -3.51
CA ASP A 77 9.64 14.18 -2.19
C ASP A 77 9.16 13.25 -1.05
N PHE A 78 8.35 12.24 -1.37
CA PHE A 78 7.79 11.24 -0.45
C PHE A 78 7.25 10.03 -1.23
N LEU A 79 7.01 8.91 -0.54
CA LEU A 79 6.62 7.62 -1.13
C LEU A 79 5.23 7.17 -0.72
N LEU A 80 4.61 6.34 -1.57
CA LEU A 80 3.45 5.53 -1.28
C LEU A 80 3.56 4.17 -1.98
N ILE A 81 3.30 3.09 -1.24
CA ILE A 81 3.17 1.73 -1.77
C ILE A 81 1.70 1.52 -2.15
N CYS A 82 1.41 1.25 -3.42
CA CYS A 82 0.05 1.14 -3.95
C CYS A 82 -0.53 -0.28 -3.77
N THR A 83 -0.31 -0.89 -2.60
CA THR A 83 -0.86 -2.21 -2.26
C THR A 83 -0.82 -2.44 -0.75
N ASN A 84 -1.86 -3.06 -0.18
CA ASN A 84 -1.90 -3.37 1.25
C ASN A 84 -0.82 -4.39 1.64
N THR A 85 -0.66 -5.47 0.85
CA THR A 85 0.16 -6.62 1.28
C THR A 85 1.65 -6.25 1.38
N MET A 86 2.16 -5.41 0.48
CA MET A 86 3.60 -5.03 0.51
C MET A 86 3.96 -4.04 1.61
N HIS A 87 3.00 -3.54 2.40
CA HIS A 87 3.33 -2.83 3.64
C HIS A 87 3.96 -3.75 4.69
N LYS A 88 3.96 -5.06 4.48
CA LYS A 88 4.85 -6.00 5.18
C LYS A 88 6.33 -5.59 5.07
N LEU A 89 6.72 -4.92 3.99
CA LEU A 89 8.10 -4.53 3.67
C LEU A 89 8.35 -3.03 3.89
N THR A 90 7.52 -2.36 4.70
CA THR A 90 7.67 -0.93 5.03
C THR A 90 9.07 -0.63 5.54
N ASP A 91 9.58 -1.39 6.52
CA ASP A 91 10.92 -1.22 7.08
C ASP A 91 12.03 -1.28 6.01
N THR A 92 11.89 -2.21 5.06
CA THR A 92 12.84 -2.38 3.96
C THR A 92 12.82 -1.19 3.02
N VAL A 93 11.62 -0.72 2.66
CA VAL A 93 11.42 0.44 1.79
C VAL A 93 11.94 1.71 2.46
N GLU A 94 11.60 1.95 3.73
CA GLU A 94 12.05 3.13 4.48
C GLU A 94 13.57 3.16 4.66
N LYS A 95 14.22 2.02 4.92
CA LYS A 95 15.69 1.96 5.02
C LYS A 95 16.40 2.16 3.68
N ALA A 96 15.71 1.97 2.56
CA ALA A 96 16.30 2.05 1.23
C ALA A 96 16.41 3.48 0.69
N VAL A 97 15.70 4.45 1.28
CA VAL A 97 15.59 5.83 0.82
C VAL A 97 15.70 6.83 1.98
N ASN A 98 15.81 8.12 1.68
CA ASN A 98 15.84 9.21 2.67
C ASN A 98 14.56 10.06 2.69
N ILE A 99 13.59 9.74 1.83
CA ILE A 99 12.30 10.42 1.74
C ILE A 99 11.22 9.66 2.53
N PRO A 100 10.24 10.35 3.13
CA PRO A 100 9.25 9.72 4.00
C PRO A 100 8.30 8.80 3.22
N LEU A 101 7.92 7.68 3.82
CA LEU A 101 6.88 6.78 3.32
C LEU A 101 5.54 7.09 3.99
N LEU A 102 4.49 7.26 3.19
CA LEU A 102 3.11 7.30 3.68
C LEU A 102 2.58 5.88 3.83
N HIS A 103 2.37 5.47 5.08
CA HIS A 103 1.82 4.16 5.38
C HIS A 103 0.29 4.14 5.17
N ILE A 104 -0.22 3.20 4.37
CA ILE A 104 -1.66 3.14 4.04
C ILE A 104 -2.56 2.95 5.26
N ALA A 105 -2.12 2.15 6.24
CA ALA A 105 -2.88 1.94 7.46
C ALA A 105 -2.96 3.20 8.34
N ASP A 106 -1.97 4.10 8.27
CA ASP A 106 -2.05 5.38 8.98
C ASP A 106 -3.18 6.24 8.41
N ALA A 107 -3.27 6.34 7.08
CA ALA A 107 -4.31 7.11 6.41
C ALA A 107 -5.71 6.57 6.74
N THR A 108 -5.90 5.26 6.72
CA THR A 108 -7.17 4.61 7.12
C THR A 108 -7.50 4.89 8.58
N ALA A 109 -6.54 4.67 9.49
CA ALA A 109 -6.78 4.83 10.92
C ALA A 109 -7.09 6.27 11.31
N GLN A 110 -6.46 7.26 10.67
CA GLN A 110 -6.75 8.68 10.91
C GLN A 110 -8.22 9.01 10.67
N VAL A 111 -8.82 8.48 9.59
CA VAL A 111 -10.25 8.65 9.30
C VAL A 111 -11.11 7.96 10.37
N LEU A 112 -10.80 6.71 10.70
CA LEU A 112 -11.54 5.96 11.72
C LEU A 112 -11.52 6.66 13.09
N VAL A 113 -10.36 7.17 13.50
CA VAL A 113 -10.19 7.89 14.76
C VAL A 113 -10.96 9.22 14.75
N HIS A 114 -10.88 9.97 13.64
CA HIS A 114 -11.66 11.19 13.45
C HIS A 114 -13.17 10.93 13.59
N ASP A 115 -13.65 9.85 12.98
CA ASP A 115 -15.06 9.43 13.01
C ASP A 115 -15.45 8.71 14.32
N LYS A 116 -14.52 8.60 15.27
CA LYS A 116 -14.69 7.94 16.57
C LYS A 116 -15.11 6.47 16.46
N ILE A 117 -14.70 5.81 15.39
CA ILE A 117 -14.91 4.38 15.17
C ILE A 117 -13.79 3.61 15.91
N LYS A 118 -14.19 2.68 16.78
CA LYS A 118 -13.26 1.90 17.61
C LYS A 118 -13.14 0.43 17.24
N LYS A 119 -14.14 -0.13 16.56
CA LYS A 119 -14.16 -1.54 16.17
C LYS A 119 -14.46 -1.67 14.68
N ILE A 120 -13.59 -2.38 13.95
CA ILE A 120 -13.66 -2.50 12.49
C ILE A 120 -13.45 -3.93 12.01
N GLY A 121 -14.09 -4.26 10.89
CA GLY A 121 -13.78 -5.47 10.13
C GLY A 121 -12.68 -5.20 9.10
N LEU A 122 -11.68 -6.08 9.02
CA LEU A 122 -10.60 -6.01 8.03
C LEU A 122 -10.76 -7.13 6.99
N LEU A 123 -10.91 -6.74 5.72
CA LEU A 123 -10.92 -7.63 4.57
C LEU A 123 -9.72 -7.33 3.68
N GLY A 124 -9.16 -8.36 3.05
CA GLY A 124 -8.02 -8.25 2.15
C GLY A 124 -7.47 -9.62 1.80
N THR A 125 -6.21 -9.69 1.37
CA THR A 125 -5.53 -10.98 1.22
C THR A 125 -5.40 -11.67 2.58
N ALA A 126 -5.31 -13.01 2.57
CA ALA A 126 -4.96 -13.78 3.78
C ALA A 126 -3.72 -13.20 4.49
N TYR A 127 -2.69 -12.74 3.75
CA TYR A 127 -1.54 -12.05 4.33
C TYR A 127 -1.95 -10.84 5.19
N THR A 128 -2.82 -9.97 4.67
CA THR A 128 -3.26 -8.75 5.35
C THR A 128 -4.15 -9.04 6.57
N MET A 129 -5.02 -10.05 6.45
CA MET A 129 -5.97 -10.40 7.51
C MET A 129 -5.33 -11.24 8.64
N GLU A 130 -4.30 -12.04 8.33
CA GLU A 130 -3.72 -13.00 9.27
C GLU A 130 -2.39 -12.55 9.88
N GLN A 131 -1.58 -11.79 9.14
CA GLN A 131 -0.25 -11.37 9.62
C GLN A 131 -0.29 -10.04 10.38
N ALA A 132 0.74 -9.84 11.22
CA ALA A 132 0.84 -8.72 12.14
C ALA A 132 0.95 -7.35 11.45
N PHE A 133 1.64 -7.25 10.30
CA PHE A 133 2.11 -5.98 9.74
C PHE A 133 1.02 -4.91 9.52
N TYR A 134 -0.23 -5.31 9.25
CA TYR A 134 -1.33 -4.37 9.03
C TYR A 134 -2.22 -4.25 10.27
N LYS A 135 -2.69 -5.39 10.78
CA LYS A 135 -3.62 -5.44 11.90
C LYS A 135 -2.98 -4.89 13.17
N ASP A 136 -1.78 -5.34 13.51
CA ASP A 136 -1.11 -4.92 14.75
C ASP A 136 -0.70 -3.45 14.66
N HIS A 137 -0.43 -2.93 13.46
CA HIS A 137 -0.21 -1.50 13.24
C HIS A 137 -1.44 -0.67 13.59
N LEU A 138 -2.64 -1.09 13.13
CA LEU A 138 -3.91 -0.44 13.50
C LEU A 138 -4.19 -0.53 15.00
N ILE A 139 -3.97 -1.70 15.61
CA ILE A 139 -4.22 -1.93 17.05
C ILE A 139 -3.26 -1.10 17.90
N SER A 140 -1.95 -1.28 17.70
CA SER A 140 -0.92 -0.72 18.59
C SER A 140 -0.75 0.79 18.46
N LYS A 141 -0.86 1.34 17.25
CA LYS A 141 -0.62 2.78 17.00
C LYS A 141 -1.87 3.63 17.17
N PHE A 142 -3.06 3.07 16.97
CA PHE A 142 -4.32 3.83 16.94
C PHE A 142 -5.39 3.33 17.92
N ASP A 143 -5.13 2.28 18.70
CA ASP A 143 -6.09 1.73 19.68
C ASP A 143 -7.43 1.38 19.02
N LEU A 144 -7.34 0.57 17.95
CA LEU A 144 -8.48 0.02 17.22
C LEU A 144 -8.66 -1.47 17.55
N ASP A 145 -9.92 -1.90 17.74
CA ASP A 145 -10.32 -3.31 17.81
C ASP A 145 -10.57 -3.82 16.39
N VAL A 146 -9.71 -4.71 15.91
CA VAL A 146 -9.75 -5.22 14.54
C VAL A 146 -10.19 -6.68 14.54
N ILE A 147 -11.34 -6.94 13.92
CA ILE A 147 -11.84 -8.30 13.69
C ILE A 147 -11.65 -8.70 12.22
N THR A 148 -11.43 -9.99 11.99
CA THR A 148 -11.33 -10.58 10.65
C THR A 148 -12.31 -11.75 10.51
N PRO A 149 -12.70 -12.12 9.29
CA PRO A 149 -13.56 -13.28 9.06
C PRO A 149 -12.96 -14.57 9.61
N GLU A 150 -13.78 -15.61 9.74
CA GLU A 150 -13.32 -16.96 10.07
C GLU A 150 -12.41 -17.54 8.96
N LYS A 151 -11.66 -18.59 9.29
CA LYS A 151 -10.58 -19.11 8.43
C LYS A 151 -11.06 -19.49 7.02
N GLU A 152 -12.23 -20.12 6.93
CA GLU A 152 -12.83 -20.57 5.67
C GLU A 152 -13.20 -19.38 4.77
N ASP A 153 -13.79 -18.33 5.35
CA ASP A 153 -14.15 -17.11 4.63
C ASP A 153 -12.93 -16.32 4.16
N ARG A 154 -11.88 -16.27 4.99
CA ARG A 154 -10.61 -15.63 4.61
C ARG A 154 -9.97 -16.30 3.40
N LYS A 155 -10.08 -17.63 3.29
CA LYS A 155 -9.59 -18.36 2.11
C LYS A 155 -10.38 -17.97 0.86
N ILE A 156 -11.71 -17.91 0.94
CA ILE A 156 -12.57 -17.53 -0.19
C ILE A 156 -12.20 -16.13 -0.69
N ILE A 157 -12.06 -15.16 0.22
CA ILE A 157 -11.69 -13.78 -0.12
C ILE A 157 -10.31 -13.73 -0.79
N HIS A 158 -9.32 -14.44 -0.24
CA HIS A 158 -7.98 -14.51 -0.83
C HIS A 158 -8.01 -15.10 -2.25
N ASP A 159 -8.72 -16.22 -2.44
CA ASP A 159 -8.81 -16.87 -3.75
C ASP A 159 -9.48 -15.96 -4.78
N ILE A 160 -10.52 -15.19 -4.41
CA ILE A 160 -11.18 -14.23 -5.31
C ILE A 160 -10.18 -13.17 -5.78
N ILE A 161 -9.41 -12.57 -4.86
CA ILE A 161 -8.45 -11.49 -5.19
C ILE A 161 -7.38 -11.95 -6.19
N PHE A 162 -6.93 -13.20 -6.12
CA PHE A 162 -5.86 -13.70 -7.00
C PHE A 162 -6.37 -14.39 -8.29
N ASN A 163 -7.67 -14.69 -8.39
CA ASN A 163 -8.28 -15.32 -9.58
C ASN A 163 -9.24 -14.39 -10.34
N GLU A 164 -9.20 -13.07 -10.08
CA GLU A 164 -9.87 -12.06 -10.91
C GLU A 164 -9.34 -12.00 -12.35
#